data_AF-A0A537ZAT8-F1
#
_entry.id   AF-A0A537ZAT8-F1
#
_cell.length_a   1.000
_cell.length_b   1.000
_cell.length_c   1.000
_cell.angle_alpha   90.00
_cell.angle_beta   90.00
_cell.angle_gamma   90.00
#
_symmetry.space_group_name_H-M   'P 1'
#
loop_
_entity.id
_entity.type
_entity.pdbx_description
1 polymer ?
#
loop_
_entity_poly.entity_id
_entity_poly.type
_entity_poly.pdbx_seq_one_letter_code
_entity_poly.pdbx_strand_id
1 'polypeptide(L)'
;MTEWSAQPGKRAEPEEATTTMATKQTYERLTAEELAAMSELLHSLDPAQWDAPSLCEGWKVRHVVGHVCLGSSISPLSMPVRLIPFGFNVPKASSVMSYRYGDERTRE
;
A
#
# COMPACT_ATOMS: atom_id res chain seq x y z
N MET A 1 -21.79 24.28 -19.43
CA MET A 1 -20.58 24.91 -18.89
C MET A 1 -20.93 25.40 -17.49
N THR A 2 -21.01 24.48 -16.53
CA THR A 2 -21.26 24.82 -15.12
C THR A 2 -19.91 25.02 -14.47
N GLU A 3 -19.61 26.27 -14.11
CA GLU A 3 -18.42 26.69 -13.40
C GLU A 3 -18.27 25.93 -12.08
N TRP A 4 -17.17 25.20 -11.94
CA TRP A 4 -16.74 24.66 -10.65
C TRP A 4 -16.07 25.79 -9.86
N SER A 5 -16.85 26.46 -9.00
CA SER A 5 -16.32 27.45 -8.07
C SER A 5 -15.59 26.75 -6.92
N ALA A 6 -14.27 26.75 -6.95
CA ALA A 6 -13.45 26.34 -5.81
C ALA A 6 -13.64 27.36 -4.66
N GLN A 7 -14.28 26.95 -3.56
CA GLN A 7 -14.38 27.76 -2.35
C GLN A 7 -13.08 27.67 -1.54
N PRO A 8 -12.40 28.79 -1.23
CA PRO A 8 -11.21 28.76 -0.40
C PRO A 8 -11.62 28.63 1.08
N GLY A 9 -11.05 27.62 1.75
CA GLY A 9 -10.81 27.63 3.20
C GLY A 9 -12.02 27.83 4.12
N LYS A 10 -13.05 26.99 4.04
CA LYS A 10 -13.96 26.83 5.19
C LYS A 10 -13.24 26.05 6.29
N ARG A 11 -13.14 26.63 7.49
CA ARG A 11 -12.76 25.90 8.71
C ARG A 11 -13.89 24.91 8.99
N ALA A 12 -13.59 23.60 8.95
CA ALA A 12 -14.57 22.55 9.19
C ALA A 12 -15.37 22.83 10.47
N GLU A 13 -16.70 22.74 10.38
CA GLU A 13 -17.58 22.91 11.53
C GLU A 13 -17.38 21.73 12.51
N PRO A 14 -17.62 21.91 13.82
CA PRO A 14 -17.34 20.87 14.83
C PRO A 14 -18.07 19.55 14.58
N GLU A 15 -19.21 19.57 13.89
CA GLU A 15 -19.95 18.37 13.46
C GLU A 15 -19.22 17.59 12.34
N GLU A 16 -18.72 18.29 11.32
CA GLU A 16 -17.93 17.68 10.23
C GLU A 16 -16.58 17.15 10.74
N ALA A 17 -15.93 17.86 11.66
CA ALA A 17 -14.69 17.41 12.28
C ALA A 17 -14.90 16.16 13.13
N THR A 18 -16.01 16.07 13.87
CA THR A 18 -16.36 14.88 14.67
C THR A 18 -16.67 13.67 13.77
N THR A 19 -17.41 13.88 12.68
CA THR A 19 -17.72 12.84 11.68
C THR A 19 -16.47 12.36 10.95
N THR A 20 -15.55 13.27 10.59
CA THR A 20 -14.27 12.93 9.93
C THR A 20 -13.33 12.15 10.85
N MET A 21 -13.27 12.52 12.14
CA MET A 21 -12.44 11.78 13.10
C MET A 21 -13.03 10.41 13.44
N ALA A 22 -14.34 10.30 13.61
CA ALA A 22 -15.02 9.02 13.85
C ALA A 22 -14.89 8.06 12.66
N THR A 23 -14.98 8.56 11.42
CA THR A 23 -14.74 7.76 10.21
C THR A 23 -13.27 7.36 10.09
N LYS A 24 -12.33 8.29 10.31
CA LYS A 24 -10.89 8.00 10.35
C LYS A 24 -10.54 6.91 11.36
N GLN A 25 -11.08 6.98 12.58
CA GLN A 25 -10.91 5.96 13.63
C GLN A 25 -11.48 4.60 13.20
N THR A 26 -12.62 4.60 12.50
CA THR A 26 -13.20 3.37 11.95
C THR A 26 -12.29 2.74 10.89
N TYR A 27 -11.72 3.55 9.98
CA TYR A 27 -10.78 3.06 8.98
C TYR A 27 -9.47 2.56 9.59
N GLU A 28 -8.94 3.24 10.61
CA GLU A 28 -7.74 2.80 11.32
C GLU A 28 -7.96 1.43 11.96
N ARG A 29 -9.11 1.21 12.61
CA ARG A 29 -9.49 -0.09 13.18
C ARG A 29 -9.61 -1.17 12.11
N LEU A 30 -10.37 -0.92 11.05
CA LEU A 30 -10.55 -1.89 9.95
C LEU A 30 -9.23 -2.23 9.26
N THR A 31 -8.36 -1.24 9.08
CA THR A 31 -7.02 -1.44 8.50
C THR A 31 -6.18 -2.34 9.41
N ALA A 32 -6.21 -2.11 10.73
CA ALA A 32 -5.48 -2.93 11.68
C ALA A 32 -5.99 -4.38 11.72
N GLU A 33 -7.32 -4.57 11.70
CA GLU A 33 -7.95 -5.90 11.64
C GLU A 33 -7.56 -6.66 10.37
N GLU A 34 -7.61 -6.01 9.20
CA GLU A 34 -7.24 -6.63 7.92
C GLU A 34 -5.74 -6.98 7.86
N LEU A 35 -4.87 -6.09 8.32
CA LEU A 35 -3.42 -6.36 8.36
C LEU A 35 -3.07 -7.50 9.34
N ALA A 36 -3.81 -7.63 10.44
CA ALA A 36 -3.64 -8.74 11.37
C ALA A 36 -4.08 -10.07 10.75
N ALA A 37 -5.24 -10.11 10.09
CA ALA A 37 -5.74 -11.28 9.38
C ALA A 37 -4.80 -11.70 8.24
N MET A 38 -4.30 -10.73 7.46
CA MET A 38 -3.31 -10.98 6.42
C MET A 38 -1.99 -11.52 7.02
N SER A 39 -1.53 -10.97 8.13
CA SER A 39 -0.34 -11.48 8.83
C SER A 39 -0.53 -12.94 9.28
N GLU A 40 -1.67 -13.29 9.87
CA GLU A 40 -1.99 -14.65 10.29
C GLU A 40 -1.98 -15.63 9.12
N LEU A 41 -2.63 -15.26 8.00
CA LEU A 41 -2.60 -16.03 6.77
C LEU A 41 -1.17 -16.26 6.28
N LEU A 42 -0.36 -15.20 6.20
CA LEU A 42 1.02 -15.29 5.68
C LEU A 42 1.93 -16.15 6.56
N HIS A 43 1.71 -16.19 7.88
CA HIS A 43 2.44 -17.09 8.79
C HIS A 43 2.03 -18.56 8.62
N SER A 44 0.83 -18.83 8.09
CA SER A 44 0.36 -20.20 7.82
C SER A 44 0.91 -20.79 6.52
N LEU A 45 1.57 -19.99 5.68
CA LEU A 45 2.10 -20.45 4.39
C LEU A 45 3.42 -21.20 4.55
N ASP A 46 3.48 -22.41 3.98
CA ASP A 46 4.72 -23.17 3.86
C ASP A 46 5.69 -22.50 2.85
N PRO A 47 7.01 -22.75 2.92
CA PRO A 47 8.00 -22.15 2.03
C PRO A 47 7.69 -22.34 0.52
N ALA A 48 7.18 -23.53 0.14
CA ALA A 48 6.80 -23.79 -1.25
C ALA A 48 5.63 -22.92 -1.73
N GLN A 49 4.72 -22.51 -0.83
CA GLN A 49 3.59 -21.64 -1.17
C GLN A 49 4.04 -20.19 -1.39
N TRP A 50 5.11 -19.75 -0.73
CA TRP A 50 5.73 -18.46 -0.99
C TRP A 50 6.33 -18.36 -2.40
N ASP A 51 6.72 -19.50 -2.99
CA ASP A 51 7.24 -19.61 -4.35
C ASP A 51 6.20 -19.93 -5.43
N ALA A 52 4.95 -20.19 -5.03
CA ALA A 52 3.88 -20.46 -5.99
C ALA A 52 3.63 -19.25 -6.91
N PRO A 53 3.34 -19.47 -8.21
CA PRO A 53 2.97 -18.40 -9.12
C PRO A 53 1.65 -17.75 -8.69
N SER A 54 1.57 -16.44 -8.85
CA SER A 54 0.37 -15.64 -8.60
C SER A 54 -0.34 -15.27 -9.90
N LEU A 55 -1.48 -14.60 -9.79
CA LEU A 55 -2.20 -14.04 -10.95
C LEU A 55 -1.51 -12.81 -11.55
N CYS A 56 -0.59 -12.17 -10.81
CA CYS A 56 0.28 -11.15 -11.37
C CYS A 56 1.35 -11.84 -12.21
N GLU A 57 1.37 -11.54 -13.51
CA GLU A 57 2.26 -12.21 -14.46
C GLU A 57 3.73 -12.13 -14.02
N GLY A 58 4.39 -13.29 -13.97
CA GLY A 58 5.78 -13.42 -13.53
C GLY A 58 6.02 -13.27 -12.03
N TRP A 59 4.97 -13.06 -11.22
CA TRP A 59 5.10 -12.84 -9.79
C TRP A 59 4.77 -14.09 -8.99
N LYS A 60 5.59 -14.37 -7.99
CA LYS A 60 5.31 -15.34 -6.93
C LYS A 60 4.49 -14.69 -5.82
N VAL A 61 3.91 -15.48 -4.93
CA VAL A 61 3.20 -14.98 -3.73
C VAL A 61 4.07 -13.98 -2.95
N ARG A 62 5.36 -14.26 -2.74
CA ARG A 62 6.31 -13.34 -2.08
C ARG A 62 6.42 -11.96 -2.73
N HIS A 63 6.30 -11.86 -4.06
CA HIS A 63 6.36 -10.58 -4.78
C HIS A 63 5.07 -9.78 -4.61
N VAL A 64 3.91 -10.45 -4.56
CA VAL A 64 2.61 -9.81 -4.31
C VAL A 64 2.57 -9.23 -2.89
N VAL A 65 3.03 -9.99 -1.90
CA VAL A 65 3.12 -9.50 -0.51
C VAL A 65 4.05 -8.29 -0.43
N GLY A 66 5.21 -8.37 -1.11
CA GLY A 66 6.11 -7.23 -1.20
C GLY A 66 5.46 -5.99 -1.81
N HIS A 67 4.64 -6.16 -2.85
CA HIS A 67 3.89 -5.07 -3.48
C HIS A 67 2.91 -4.39 -2.53
N VAL A 68 2.16 -5.17 -1.75
CA VAL A 68 1.20 -4.64 -0.75
C VAL A 68 1.95 -3.89 0.36
N CYS A 69 3.02 -4.46 0.91
CA CYS A 69 3.80 -3.86 1.99
C CYS A 69 4.61 -2.64 1.55
N LEU A 70 5.03 -2.55 0.29
CA LEU A 70 5.73 -1.37 -0.23
C LEU A 70 4.83 -0.14 -0.23
N GLY A 71 3.55 -0.29 -0.55
CA GLY A 71 2.59 0.82 -0.53
C GLY A 71 2.48 1.48 0.85
N SER A 72 2.48 0.69 1.92
CA SER A 72 2.37 1.20 3.29
C SER A 72 3.70 1.65 3.91
N SER A 73 4.83 1.08 3.46
CA SER A 73 6.15 1.38 4.03
C SER A 73 6.87 2.57 3.38
N ILE A 74 6.46 2.98 2.18
CA ILE A 74 7.08 4.14 1.54
C ILE A 74 6.46 5.42 2.06
N SER A 75 7.28 6.23 2.75
CA SER A 75 6.90 7.60 3.11
C SER A 75 6.61 8.40 1.83
N PRO A 76 5.45 9.10 1.74
CA PRO A 76 5.07 9.86 0.55
C PRO A 76 6.10 10.92 0.18
N LEU A 77 6.84 11.45 1.16
CA LEU A 77 7.89 12.44 0.92
C LEU A 77 9.13 11.84 0.24
N SER A 78 9.35 10.53 0.38
CA SER A 78 10.47 9.81 -0.24
C SER A 78 10.15 9.26 -1.64
N MET A 79 8.86 9.25 -2.03
CA MET A 79 8.40 8.71 -3.31
C MET A 79 9.10 9.34 -4.52
N PRO A 80 9.22 10.69 -4.64
CA PRO A 80 9.85 11.28 -5.81
C PRO A 80 11.29 10.82 -5.98
N VAL A 81 12.06 10.76 -4.88
CA VAL A 81 13.46 10.32 -4.87
C VAL A 81 13.60 8.87 -5.32
N ARG A 82 12.71 7.98 -4.86
CA ARG A 82 12.70 6.55 -5.23
C ARG A 82 12.31 6.32 -6.69
N LEU A 83 11.59 7.26 -7.30
CA LEU A 83 11.13 7.20 -8.68
C LEU A 83 12.14 7.76 -9.70
N ILE A 84 13.08 8.62 -9.28
CA ILE A 84 14.14 9.18 -10.15
C ILE A 84 14.88 8.12 -10.98
N PRO A 85 15.41 7.01 -10.42
CA PRO A 85 16.14 6.02 -11.22
C PRO A 85 15.25 5.29 -12.25
N PHE A 86 13.93 5.42 -12.14
CA PHE A 86 12.96 4.86 -13.08
C PHE A 86 12.37 5.91 -14.03
N GLY A 87 12.90 7.13 -14.04
CA GLY A 87 12.39 8.23 -14.87
C GLY A 87 10.94 8.59 -14.54
N PHE A 88 10.55 8.52 -13.27
CA PHE A 88 9.18 8.71 -12.79
C PHE A 88 8.14 7.71 -13.33
N ASN A 89 8.58 6.60 -13.93
CA ASN A 89 7.70 5.50 -14.32
C ASN A 89 7.28 4.69 -13.08
N VAL A 90 6.14 5.04 -12.49
CA VAL A 90 5.59 4.42 -11.28
C VAL A 90 5.32 2.92 -11.45
N PRO A 91 4.69 2.43 -12.54
CA PRO A 91 4.49 1.00 -12.74
C PRO A 91 5.80 0.20 -12.74
N LYS A 92 6.83 0.71 -13.43
CA LYS A 92 8.15 0.07 -13.50
C LYS A 92 8.89 0.11 -12.15
N ALA A 93 8.82 1.23 -11.44
CA ALA A 93 9.43 1.35 -10.12
C ALA A 93 8.77 0.39 -9.11
N SER A 94 7.43 0.35 -9.12
CA SER A 94 6.64 -0.51 -8.25
C SER A 94 6.95 -1.99 -8.47
N SER A 95 7.01 -2.45 -9.73
CA SER A 95 7.33 -3.85 -10.02
C SER A 95 8.73 -4.23 -9.54
N VAL A 96 9.75 -3.45 -9.89
CA VAL A 96 11.15 -3.73 -9.51
C VAL A 96 11.32 -3.73 -7.99
N MET A 97 10.74 -2.76 -7.29
CA MET A 97 10.82 -2.73 -5.82
C MET A 97 10.09 -3.93 -5.20
N SER A 98 8.96 -4.35 -5.77
CA SER A 98 8.17 -5.48 -5.26
C SER A 98 8.92 -6.82 -5.38
N TYR A 99 9.60 -7.04 -6.50
CA TYR A 99 10.52 -8.18 -6.66
C TYR A 99 11.59 -8.18 -5.56
N ARG A 100 12.32 -7.06 -5.42
CA ARG A 100 13.40 -6.94 -4.44
C ARG A 100 12.93 -7.13 -3.01
N TYR A 101 11.80 -6.53 -2.64
CA TYR A 101 11.26 -6.62 -1.29
C TYR A 101 10.86 -8.06 -0.95
N GLY A 102 10.21 -8.76 -1.89
CA GLY A 102 9.87 -10.17 -1.74
C GLY A 102 11.11 -11.03 -1.55
N ASP A 103 12.10 -10.91 -2.45
CA ASP A 103 13.32 -11.71 -2.42
C ASP A 103 14.20 -11.46 -1.20
N GLU A 104 14.32 -10.22 -0.72
CA GLU A 104 15.19 -9.87 0.40
C GLU A 104 14.65 -10.35 1.76
N ARG A 105 13.34 -10.58 1.91
CA ARG A 105 12.67 -10.88 3.20
C ARG A 105 12.08 -12.27 3.36
N THR A 106 12.07 -13.07 2.29
CA THR A 106 11.58 -14.46 2.31
C THR A 106 12.65 -15.48 1.94
N ARG A 107 13.94 -15.08 2.03
CA ARG A 107 15.06 -16.02 1.95
C ARG A 107 15.08 -16.89 3.19
N GLU A 108 15.18 -18.20 2.95
CA GLU A 108 15.47 -19.26 3.93
C GLU A 108 16.74 -18.93 4.74
#